data_AF-R5WFD4-F1
#
_entry.id   AF-R5WFD4-F1
#
_cell.length_a   1.000
_cell.length_b   1.000
_cell.length_c   1.000
_cell.angle_alpha   90.00
_cell.angle_beta   90.00
_cell.angle_gamma   90.00
#
_symmetry.space_group_name_H-M   'P 1'
#
loop_
_entity.id
_entity.type
_entity.pdbx_description
1 polymer ?
#
loop_
_entity_poly.entity_id
_entity_poly.type
_entity_poly.pdbx_seq_one_letter_code
_entity_poly.pdbx_strand_id
1 'polypeptide(L)'
;MQKIIKRMVQAMALVAVILAVSVPASAAQIKVDGDPSDWSGVDMQSSDNGKIAKWAVLRDDKNVYFYVQQNGGNEYGLPITDTHFSIAYGSGVGGSNTQIRFTYMMTQLKNAYYGDINGTKQAYQPSKEADKYEIEFSVPQSYFTEDDYVITYCGSSVKSKDIKKIQAAATPTPTTAVYHGITIDGSVGDWDAVSRTSVDDKWLKEIACVWDGDYFYIYLKEKETGSATTAGEKSNGKFTIYTDLGRHTVFKLYKDKIDGIDGAKVSYSNKQYEIAIPSSAIRQYKETVSFGYYMSEDRLVKDIANLKDEKEEKKFQGIEYDGNYTDWDYYPHQLVQYSTSGGVGNDAEAALYLDNTTLHGHVLSTLHMNEREFQPFTIRINEKDKTSISFRLVKVDAKGNIEKDCQVENLDAGEHEYYLWDLSSGSSAKNIHDKDVPIYGRMYLTVRQDAEGKPISDEMEYEIDMKKLAKHFQMDTKDMKVVQAQYINIGTEWVTTAGTSTGAAMGISLCAMTVLAVLFYRKRKTRVKNA
;
A
#
# COMPACT_ATOMS: atom_id res chain seq x y z
N MET A 1 37.60 -12.82 19.52
CA MET A 1 37.08 -11.84 18.53
C MET A 1 35.58 -11.66 18.74
N GLN A 2 35.19 -11.27 19.96
CA GLN A 2 33.85 -11.46 20.53
C GLN A 2 33.31 -10.17 21.16
N LYS A 3 33.79 -9.00 20.71
CA LYS A 3 33.43 -7.68 21.28
C LYS A 3 33.07 -6.60 20.26
N ILE A 4 32.79 -6.95 19.01
CA ILE A 4 32.41 -5.96 17.96
C ILE A 4 31.00 -6.22 17.36
N ILE A 5 30.36 -7.35 17.66
CA ILE A 5 29.01 -7.69 17.18
C ILE A 5 27.95 -7.40 18.26
N LYS A 6 27.98 -6.18 18.81
CA LYS A 6 26.96 -5.74 19.79
C LYS A 6 26.48 -4.31 19.58
N ARG A 7 26.70 -3.74 18.38
CA ARG A 7 26.35 -2.33 18.06
C ARG A 7 25.50 -2.12 16.79
N MET A 8 24.89 -3.15 16.21
CA MET A 8 23.99 -2.98 15.05
C MET A 8 22.63 -3.68 15.17
N VAL A 9 22.12 -3.88 16.40
CA VAL A 9 20.72 -4.33 16.64
C VAL A 9 20.08 -3.50 17.75
N GLN A 10 20.20 -2.17 17.65
CA GLN A 10 19.44 -1.23 18.48
C GLN A 10 18.85 -0.14 17.59
N ALA A 11 17.79 -0.50 16.88
CA ALA A 11 16.80 0.45 16.36
C ALA A 11 15.52 -0.33 16.02
N MET A 12 14.79 -0.78 17.05
CA MET A 12 13.35 -1.05 17.05
C MET A 12 12.99 -1.76 18.36
N ALA A 13 12.86 -0.96 19.41
CA ALA A 13 12.10 -1.30 20.60
C ALA A 13 11.65 0.03 21.20
N LEU A 14 10.47 0.49 20.79
CA LEU A 14 9.82 1.64 21.40
C LEU A 14 9.34 1.20 22.79
N VAL A 15 10.24 1.21 23.78
CA VAL A 15 9.86 1.12 25.18
C VAL A 15 9.42 2.53 25.58
N ALA A 16 8.11 2.72 25.72
CA ALA A 16 7.53 3.93 26.31
C ALA A 16 7.97 4.02 27.78
N VAL A 17 8.98 4.84 28.06
CA VAL A 17 9.36 5.22 29.42
C VAL A 17 8.51 6.42 29.83
N ILE A 18 7.60 6.20 30.78
CA ILE A 18 6.83 7.26 31.43
C ILE A 18 7.75 8.02 32.38
N LEU A 19 8.00 9.29 32.08
CA LEU A 19 8.52 10.28 33.04
C LEU A 19 7.53 11.45 33.06
N ALA A 20 6.59 11.39 34.01
CA ALA A 20 5.70 12.49 34.31
C ALA A 20 6.50 13.58 35.04
N VAL A 21 6.98 14.58 34.30
CA VAL A 21 7.44 15.84 34.88
C VAL A 21 6.27 16.81 34.79
N SER A 22 5.72 17.16 35.94
CA SER A 22 4.65 18.15 36.07
C SER A 22 5.18 19.56 35.77
N VAL A 23 4.88 20.08 34.59
CA VAL A 23 5.05 21.49 34.24
C VAL A 23 3.66 22.14 34.28
N PRO A 24 3.49 23.33 34.90
CA PRO A 24 2.18 23.97 34.95
C PRO A 24 1.75 24.45 33.55
N ALA A 25 0.58 24.00 33.08
CA ALA A 25 0.00 24.37 31.79
C ALA A 25 -0.94 25.59 31.92
N SER A 26 -0.92 26.47 30.91
CA SER A 26 -1.76 27.66 30.76
C SER A 26 -2.78 27.50 29.60
N ALA A 27 -3.84 28.32 29.61
CA ALA A 27 -5.19 28.13 29.06
C ALA A 27 -5.37 28.03 27.52
N ALA A 28 -6.44 27.35 27.07
CA ALA A 28 -6.94 27.39 25.69
C ALA A 28 -8.34 28.04 25.59
N GLN A 29 -8.53 28.87 24.55
CA GLN A 29 -9.76 29.54 24.12
C GLN A 29 -10.37 28.77 22.94
N ILE A 30 -11.69 28.89 22.67
CA ILE A 30 -12.29 28.37 21.43
C ILE A 30 -11.63 29.04 20.22
N LYS A 31 -11.02 28.23 19.35
CA LYS A 31 -10.58 28.66 18.03
C LYS A 31 -11.70 28.42 17.03
N VAL A 32 -11.62 29.14 15.91
CA VAL A 32 -12.54 28.98 14.78
C VAL A 32 -11.68 28.58 13.60
N ASP A 33 -11.36 27.29 13.54
CA ASP A 33 -10.45 26.68 12.56
C ASP A 33 -11.04 25.40 11.91
N GLY A 34 -12.21 24.97 12.37
CA GLY A 34 -12.92 23.78 11.88
C GLY A 34 -12.45 22.49 12.55
N ASP A 35 -11.59 22.55 13.57
CA ASP A 35 -11.18 21.39 14.37
C ASP A 35 -12.13 21.22 15.57
N PRO A 36 -12.91 20.13 15.64
CA PRO A 36 -13.89 19.94 16.71
C PRO A 36 -13.28 19.66 18.09
N SER A 37 -11.95 19.56 18.23
CA SER A 37 -11.28 19.23 19.50
C SER A 37 -11.57 20.23 20.63
N ASP A 38 -11.73 21.51 20.30
CA ASP A 38 -12.08 22.58 21.24
C ASP A 38 -13.51 22.42 21.83
N TRP A 39 -14.35 21.56 21.22
CA TRP A 39 -15.73 21.28 21.63
C TRP A 39 -15.88 20.00 22.46
N SER A 40 -14.76 19.37 22.82
CA SER A 40 -14.77 18.17 23.67
C SER A 40 -15.47 18.44 25.01
N GLY A 41 -16.41 17.56 25.38
CA GLY A 41 -17.20 17.69 26.61
C GLY A 41 -18.31 18.74 26.57
N VAL A 42 -18.56 19.37 25.42
CA VAL A 42 -19.70 20.28 25.21
C VAL A 42 -20.94 19.48 24.84
N ASP A 43 -22.09 19.86 25.40
CA ASP A 43 -23.37 19.20 25.13
C ASP A 43 -23.82 19.50 23.69
N MET A 44 -23.93 18.45 22.88
CA MET A 44 -24.36 18.54 21.49
C MET A 44 -25.89 18.49 21.40
N GLN A 45 -26.47 19.42 20.65
CA GLN A 45 -27.87 19.45 20.28
C GLN A 45 -28.12 18.53 19.08
N SER A 46 -29.18 17.73 19.15
CA SER A 46 -29.68 16.95 18.02
C SER A 46 -30.33 17.83 16.97
N SER A 47 -30.49 17.31 15.75
CA SER A 47 -31.12 18.01 14.63
C SER A 47 -32.24 17.17 14.03
N ASP A 48 -33.35 17.81 13.67
CA ASP A 48 -34.43 17.21 12.86
C ASP A 48 -34.24 17.42 11.34
N ASN A 49 -33.18 18.12 10.93
CA ASN A 49 -32.85 18.40 9.55
C ASN A 49 -31.82 17.38 9.03
N GLY A 50 -32.16 16.67 7.95
CA GLY A 50 -31.27 15.65 7.37
C GLY A 50 -29.90 16.15 6.91
N LYS A 51 -29.70 17.47 6.73
CA LYS A 51 -28.41 18.07 6.37
C LYS A 51 -27.50 18.31 7.58
N ILE A 52 -28.04 18.31 8.80
CA ILE A 52 -27.30 18.66 10.02
C ILE A 52 -27.34 17.47 10.97
N ALA A 53 -26.18 16.97 11.38
CA ALA A 53 -26.08 15.85 12.31
C ALA A 53 -26.26 16.32 13.76
N LYS A 54 -25.49 17.33 14.15
CA LYS A 54 -25.45 17.87 15.52
C LYS A 54 -24.88 19.28 15.50
N TRP A 55 -25.16 20.05 16.56
CA TRP A 55 -24.60 21.39 16.73
C TRP A 55 -24.43 21.74 18.21
N ALA A 56 -23.59 22.72 18.52
CA ALA A 56 -23.41 23.22 19.88
C ALA A 56 -23.20 24.74 19.87
N VAL A 57 -23.36 25.35 21.05
CA VAL A 57 -23.16 26.78 21.25
C VAL A 57 -22.48 27.06 22.58
N LEU A 58 -21.50 27.97 22.56
CA LEU A 58 -20.77 28.48 23.71
C LEU A 58 -20.69 30.01 23.62
N ARG A 59 -20.29 30.68 24.70
CA ARG A 59 -20.04 32.13 24.66
C ARG A 59 -18.91 32.58 25.57
N ASP A 60 -18.19 33.62 25.17
CA ASP A 60 -17.33 34.41 26.05
C ASP A 60 -17.88 35.85 26.18
N ASP A 61 -17.07 36.77 26.70
CA ASP A 61 -17.44 38.18 26.84
C ASP A 61 -17.54 38.93 25.50
N LYS A 62 -17.01 38.37 24.42
CA LYS A 62 -16.88 39.05 23.12
C LYS A 62 -17.78 38.43 22.06
N ASN A 63 -17.91 37.11 22.03
CA ASN A 63 -18.57 36.35 20.97
C ASN A 63 -19.42 35.21 21.53
N VAL A 64 -20.42 34.84 20.74
CA VAL A 64 -21.12 33.55 20.79
C VAL A 64 -20.50 32.66 19.70
N TYR A 65 -20.07 31.47 20.09
CA TYR A 65 -19.41 30.49 19.23
C TYR A 65 -20.39 29.37 18.90
N PHE A 66 -20.30 28.86 17.70
CA PHE A 66 -21.16 27.81 17.18
C PHE A 66 -20.29 26.72 16.55
N TYR A 67 -20.66 25.48 16.83
CA TYR A 67 -20.18 24.30 16.14
C TYR A 67 -21.36 23.62 15.45
N VAL A 68 -21.13 23.16 14.22
CA VAL A 68 -22.10 22.40 13.44
C VAL A 68 -21.36 21.25 12.75
N GLN A 69 -21.82 20.03 12.99
CA GLN A 69 -21.49 18.91 12.12
C GLN A 69 -22.61 18.74 11.12
N GLN A 70 -22.30 18.87 9.83
CA GLN A 70 -23.27 18.65 8.75
C GLN A 70 -23.08 17.28 8.09
N ASN A 71 -24.16 16.76 7.52
CA ASN A 71 -24.15 15.59 6.65
C ASN A 71 -23.90 16.04 5.20
N GLY A 72 -22.92 15.43 4.56
CA GLY A 72 -22.45 15.76 3.22
C GLY A 72 -21.60 17.03 3.17
N GLY A 73 -21.36 17.46 1.94
CA GLY A 73 -20.50 18.60 1.62
C GLY A 73 -19.25 18.18 0.86
N ASN A 74 -18.62 19.14 0.20
CA ASN A 74 -17.34 19.01 -0.47
C ASN A 74 -16.74 20.40 -0.73
N GLU A 75 -15.64 20.45 -1.44
CA GLU A 75 -14.94 21.68 -1.83
C GLU A 75 -15.70 22.62 -2.79
N TYR A 76 -16.87 22.19 -3.26
CA TYR A 76 -17.75 22.95 -4.15
C TYR A 76 -19.11 23.25 -3.51
N GLY A 77 -19.36 22.85 -2.27
CA GLY A 77 -20.64 23.17 -1.61
C GLY A 77 -20.79 22.58 -0.21
N LEU A 78 -21.42 23.34 0.67
CA LEU A 78 -21.74 22.94 2.04
C LEU A 78 -23.26 22.97 2.27
N PRO A 79 -23.92 21.84 2.55
CA PRO A 79 -25.35 21.77 2.88
C PRO A 79 -25.87 22.77 3.92
N ILE A 80 -25.03 23.25 4.84
CA ILE A 80 -25.41 24.28 5.81
C ILE A 80 -25.96 25.55 5.14
N THR A 81 -25.62 25.85 3.89
CA THR A 81 -26.08 27.06 3.18
C THR A 81 -27.59 27.12 2.97
N ASP A 82 -28.26 25.97 3.04
CA ASP A 82 -29.72 25.86 2.91
C ASP A 82 -30.43 25.94 4.27
N THR A 83 -29.71 26.30 5.32
CA THR A 83 -30.19 26.37 6.70
C THR A 83 -29.93 27.76 7.29
N HIS A 84 -30.50 28.04 8.46
CA HIS A 84 -30.21 29.26 9.22
C HIS A 84 -30.55 29.05 10.69
N PHE A 85 -29.83 29.73 11.56
CA PHE A 85 -30.21 29.86 12.96
C PHE A 85 -31.28 30.95 13.08
N SER A 86 -32.30 30.70 13.88
CA SER A 86 -33.31 31.69 14.28
C SER A 86 -33.08 32.15 15.72
N ILE A 87 -33.29 33.44 15.97
CA ILE A 87 -33.11 34.08 17.27
C ILE A 87 -34.43 34.76 17.63
N ALA A 88 -35.02 34.37 18.76
CA ALA A 88 -36.20 35.01 19.32
C ALA A 88 -35.83 35.74 20.62
N TYR A 89 -36.15 37.03 20.71
CA TYR A 89 -35.88 37.85 21.88
C TYR A 89 -37.04 37.79 22.89
N GLY A 90 -36.74 37.82 24.19
CA GLY A 90 -37.76 37.72 25.25
C GLY A 90 -38.81 38.83 25.18
N SER A 91 -38.43 40.01 24.69
CA SER A 91 -39.32 41.14 24.43
C SER A 91 -40.27 40.95 23.24
N GLY A 92 -40.02 39.97 22.38
CA GLY A 92 -40.69 39.80 21.08
C GLY A 92 -40.19 40.75 19.98
N VAL A 93 -39.11 41.50 20.20
CA VAL A 93 -38.51 42.39 19.20
C VAL A 93 -38.05 41.59 17.98
N GLY A 94 -38.46 42.04 16.79
CA GLY A 94 -37.98 41.55 15.50
C GLY A 94 -36.87 42.43 14.92
N GLY A 95 -36.30 42.04 13.78
CA GLY A 95 -35.27 42.84 13.12
C GLY A 95 -34.30 42.02 12.28
N SER A 96 -33.27 42.69 11.75
CA SER A 96 -32.21 42.02 10.99
C SER A 96 -31.45 40.99 11.84
N ASN A 97 -31.32 41.22 13.14
CA ASN A 97 -30.60 40.39 14.11
C ASN A 97 -31.37 39.16 14.62
N THR A 98 -32.42 38.75 13.92
CA THR A 98 -33.25 37.58 14.29
C THR A 98 -32.79 36.29 13.64
N GLN A 99 -31.77 36.31 12.78
CA GLN A 99 -31.27 35.11 12.13
C GLN A 99 -29.75 35.16 11.88
N ILE A 100 -29.13 33.99 11.76
CA ILE A 100 -27.77 33.84 11.22
C ILE A 100 -27.87 32.90 10.03
N ARG A 101 -27.55 33.42 8.84
CA ARG A 101 -27.64 32.75 7.54
C ARG A 101 -26.24 32.59 6.94
N PHE A 102 -26.10 31.65 6.02
CA PHE A 102 -24.81 31.26 5.45
C PHE A 102 -24.80 31.51 3.94
N THR A 103 -23.75 32.15 3.43
CA THR A 103 -23.51 32.21 1.98
C THR A 103 -22.79 30.97 1.47
N TYR A 104 -22.70 30.83 0.14
CA TYR A 104 -21.92 29.79 -0.53
C TYR A 104 -20.52 29.64 0.11
N MET A 105 -20.18 28.39 0.45
CA MET A 105 -18.92 28.00 1.11
C MET A 105 -18.63 28.76 2.42
N MET A 106 -19.66 29.24 3.10
CA MET A 106 -19.55 30.05 4.31
C MET A 106 -18.61 31.25 4.14
N THR A 107 -18.59 31.85 2.96
CA THR A 107 -17.74 33.02 2.67
C THR A 107 -18.09 34.20 3.57
N GLN A 108 -19.37 34.36 3.93
CA GLN A 108 -19.89 35.39 4.81
C GLN A 108 -21.06 34.84 5.65
N LEU A 109 -21.25 35.42 6.83
CA LEU A 109 -22.46 35.23 7.62
C LEU A 109 -23.40 36.41 7.41
N LYS A 110 -24.67 36.10 7.16
CA LYS A 110 -25.71 37.08 6.83
C LYS A 110 -26.78 37.12 7.91
N ASN A 111 -27.37 38.28 8.09
CA ASN A 111 -28.49 38.51 9.00
C ASN A 111 -29.84 38.17 8.32
N ALA A 112 -30.96 38.38 9.01
CA ALA A 112 -32.30 38.06 8.49
C ALA A 112 -32.70 38.86 7.23
N TYR A 113 -32.11 40.06 7.04
CA TYR A 113 -32.30 40.90 5.86
C TYR A 113 -31.20 40.69 4.81
N TYR A 114 -30.41 39.63 4.96
CA TYR A 114 -29.30 39.29 4.07
C TYR A 114 -28.16 40.33 4.06
N GLY A 115 -28.08 41.18 5.09
CA GLY A 115 -26.94 42.07 5.33
C GLY A 115 -25.79 41.34 6.04
N ASP A 116 -24.56 41.81 5.86
CA ASP A 116 -23.38 41.23 6.51
C ASP A 116 -23.42 41.39 8.03
N ILE A 117 -23.05 40.34 8.75
CA ILE A 117 -22.78 40.41 10.19
C ILE A 117 -21.30 40.77 10.36
N ASN A 118 -21.02 41.95 10.90
CA ASN A 118 -19.65 42.41 11.11
C ASN A 118 -18.97 41.67 12.26
N GLY A 119 -17.66 41.43 12.13
CA GLY A 119 -16.83 40.86 13.21
C GLY A 119 -16.94 39.34 13.37
N THR A 120 -17.52 38.63 12.41
CA THR A 120 -17.61 37.17 12.45
C THR A 120 -16.30 36.49 12.10
N LYS A 121 -16.16 35.24 12.53
CA LYS A 121 -15.15 34.30 12.06
C LYS A 121 -15.86 33.02 11.66
N GLN A 122 -15.31 32.30 10.69
CA GLN A 122 -15.87 31.03 10.25
C GLN A 122 -14.80 30.15 9.61
N ALA A 123 -14.89 28.86 9.85
CA ALA A 123 -14.00 27.84 9.30
C ALA A 123 -14.76 26.52 9.15
N TYR A 124 -14.27 25.66 8.26
CA TYR A 124 -14.79 24.32 8.09
C TYR A 124 -13.68 23.36 7.66
N GLN A 125 -13.79 22.11 8.06
CA GLN A 125 -12.90 21.02 7.68
C GLN A 125 -13.72 19.74 7.42
N PRO A 126 -13.23 18.81 6.58
CA PRO A 126 -13.83 17.49 6.50
C PRO A 126 -13.78 16.79 7.86
N SER A 127 -14.87 16.09 8.21
CA SER A 127 -14.97 15.35 9.46
C SER A 127 -14.14 14.07 9.42
N LYS A 128 -13.78 13.61 10.63
CA LYS A 128 -13.30 12.24 10.84
C LYS A 128 -14.41 11.21 10.67
N GLU A 129 -15.67 11.59 10.82
CA GLU A 129 -16.82 10.73 10.51
C GLU A 129 -17.10 10.75 8.99
N ALA A 130 -17.49 9.59 8.45
CA ALA A 130 -17.77 9.44 7.02
C ALA A 130 -18.78 10.46 6.49
N ASP A 131 -18.50 11.03 5.32
CA ASP A 131 -19.37 11.95 4.57
C ASP A 131 -19.89 13.15 5.38
N LYS A 132 -19.10 13.66 6.33
CA LYS A 132 -19.47 14.83 7.14
C LYS A 132 -18.43 15.93 7.08
N TYR A 133 -18.86 17.15 7.42
CA TYR A 133 -17.99 18.30 7.60
C TYR A 133 -18.20 18.93 8.98
N GLU A 134 -17.09 19.35 9.58
CA GLU A 134 -17.05 20.11 10.82
C GLU A 134 -17.00 21.59 10.47
N ILE A 135 -17.89 22.37 11.09
CA ILE A 135 -18.04 23.79 10.85
C ILE A 135 -17.99 24.51 12.18
N GLU A 136 -17.20 25.57 12.22
CA GLU A 136 -17.14 26.48 13.35
C GLU A 136 -17.37 27.90 12.89
N PHE A 137 -18.10 28.69 13.68
CA PHE A 137 -18.19 30.12 13.47
C PHE A 137 -18.45 30.89 14.77
N SER A 138 -18.12 32.17 14.77
CA SER A 138 -18.38 33.07 15.88
C SER A 138 -19.14 34.31 15.44
N VAL A 139 -20.08 34.75 16.27
CA VAL A 139 -20.85 35.98 16.09
C VAL A 139 -20.61 36.90 17.30
N PRO A 140 -20.29 38.19 17.11
CA PRO A 140 -20.08 39.10 18.23
C PRO A 140 -21.31 39.23 19.13
N GLN A 141 -21.09 39.34 20.44
CA GLN A 141 -22.15 39.59 21.41
C GLN A 141 -22.98 40.84 21.06
N SER A 142 -22.34 41.86 20.47
CA SER A 142 -23.00 43.09 20.00
C SER A 142 -24.03 42.90 18.88
N TYR A 143 -24.07 41.73 18.24
CA TYR A 143 -25.12 41.38 17.28
C TYR A 143 -26.46 41.07 17.98
N PHE A 144 -26.40 40.54 19.20
CA PHE A 144 -27.58 40.23 20.01
C PHE A 144 -28.02 41.50 20.74
N THR A 145 -29.25 41.94 20.51
CA THR A 145 -29.73 43.25 21.03
C THR A 145 -30.18 43.21 22.48
N GLU A 146 -30.39 42.02 23.02
CA GLU A 146 -30.84 41.79 24.40
C GLU A 146 -30.08 40.59 24.98
N ASP A 147 -29.98 40.53 26.31
CA ASP A 147 -29.37 39.39 27.01
C ASP A 147 -30.29 38.17 27.06
N ASP A 148 -31.62 38.37 26.98
CA ASP A 148 -32.62 37.31 27.00
C ASP A 148 -33.08 36.96 25.57
N TYR A 149 -32.57 35.85 25.05
CA TYR A 149 -32.93 35.34 23.73
C TYR A 149 -32.90 33.81 23.69
N VAL A 150 -33.56 33.26 22.68
CA VAL A 150 -33.57 31.82 22.38
C VAL A 150 -33.02 31.62 20.99
N ILE A 151 -31.97 30.82 20.88
CA ILE A 151 -31.43 30.35 19.60
C ILE A 151 -32.16 29.06 19.24
N THR A 152 -32.71 28.99 18.04
CA THR A 152 -33.34 27.78 17.49
C THR A 152 -32.67 27.39 16.18
N TYR A 153 -32.30 26.12 16.07
CA TYR A 153 -31.67 25.57 14.88
C TYR A 153 -32.01 24.08 14.72
N CYS A 154 -32.55 23.76 13.54
CA CYS A 154 -32.93 22.39 13.14
C CYS A 154 -33.69 21.62 14.24
N GLY A 155 -34.79 22.20 14.73
CA GLY A 155 -35.68 21.56 15.69
C GLY A 155 -35.28 21.69 17.16
N SER A 156 -34.03 22.09 17.45
CA SER A 156 -33.54 22.27 18.83
C SER A 156 -33.42 23.74 19.19
N SER A 157 -33.63 24.07 20.48
CA SER A 157 -33.54 25.43 21.01
C SER A 157 -32.68 25.51 22.27
N VAL A 158 -31.85 26.55 22.37
CA VAL A 158 -31.00 26.85 23.53
C VAL A 158 -31.28 28.29 23.98
N LYS A 159 -31.60 28.49 25.26
CA LYS A 159 -31.81 29.83 25.83
C LYS A 159 -30.45 30.46 26.14
N SER A 160 -30.32 31.78 25.97
CA SER A 160 -29.08 32.54 26.20
C SER A 160 -28.48 32.31 27.59
N LYS A 161 -29.33 32.17 28.61
CA LYS A 161 -28.93 31.87 30.00
C LYS A 161 -28.33 30.47 30.19
N ASP A 162 -28.69 29.53 29.32
CA ASP A 162 -28.24 28.13 29.37
C ASP A 162 -26.97 27.92 28.50
N ILE A 163 -26.60 28.92 27.67
CA ILE A 163 -25.34 28.91 26.93
C ILE A 163 -24.18 29.02 27.91
N LYS A 164 -23.42 27.93 28.03
CA LYS A 164 -22.24 27.83 28.89
C LYS A 164 -21.26 28.95 28.53
N LYS A 165 -20.92 29.76 29.53
CA LYS A 165 -19.90 30.79 29.41
C LYS A 165 -18.53 30.14 29.59
N ILE A 166 -17.71 30.17 28.57
CA ILE A 166 -16.31 29.72 28.66
C ILE A 166 -15.53 30.76 29.47
N GLN A 167 -15.28 30.45 30.75
CA GLN A 167 -14.18 31.05 31.51
C GLN A 167 -12.95 30.18 31.30
N ALA A 168 -11.74 30.76 31.32
CA ALA A 168 -10.50 30.01 31.18
C ALA A 168 -10.48 28.82 32.16
N ALA A 169 -10.73 27.61 31.65
CA ALA A 169 -10.79 26.38 32.42
C ALA A 169 -10.11 25.25 31.64
N ALA A 170 -9.61 24.29 32.41
CA ALA A 170 -8.53 23.38 32.06
C ALA A 170 -8.70 22.63 30.74
N THR A 171 -7.61 22.61 29.98
CA THR A 171 -7.43 21.78 28.78
C THR A 171 -7.71 20.32 29.12
N PRO A 172 -8.55 19.60 28.36
CA PRO A 172 -8.57 18.14 28.43
C PRO A 172 -7.14 17.65 28.18
N THR A 173 -6.62 16.80 29.08
CA THR A 173 -5.30 16.20 28.85
C THR A 173 -5.39 15.40 27.55
N PRO A 174 -4.51 15.65 26.56
CA PRO A 174 -4.52 14.89 25.32
C PRO A 174 -4.38 13.42 25.69
N THR A 175 -5.44 12.65 25.43
CA THR A 175 -5.42 11.22 25.67
C THR A 175 -4.65 10.62 24.50
N THR A 176 -3.61 9.84 24.79
CA THR A 176 -2.90 9.12 23.74
C THR A 176 -3.87 8.11 23.11
N ALA A 177 -4.09 8.20 21.80
CA ALA A 177 -4.94 7.26 21.08
C ALA A 177 -4.38 5.83 21.24
N VAL A 178 -5.26 4.87 21.50
CA VAL A 178 -4.92 3.45 21.64
C VAL A 178 -5.49 2.71 20.43
N TYR A 179 -4.67 1.82 19.85
CA TYR A 179 -5.08 1.04 18.69
C TYR A 179 -6.06 -0.07 19.08
N HIS A 180 -7.21 -0.12 18.42
CA HIS A 180 -8.28 -1.09 18.67
C HIS A 180 -8.72 -1.85 17.41
N GLY A 181 -7.90 -1.82 16.35
CA GLY A 181 -8.26 -2.33 15.02
C GLY A 181 -8.80 -1.21 14.12
N ILE A 182 -8.95 -1.53 12.82
CA ILE A 182 -9.48 -0.62 11.80
C ILE A 182 -10.77 -1.19 11.20
N THR A 183 -11.79 -0.35 11.07
CA THR A 183 -13.05 -0.64 10.39
C THR A 183 -13.11 0.13 9.08
N ILE A 184 -13.34 -0.56 7.96
CA ILE A 184 -13.48 0.09 6.66
C ILE A 184 -14.89 0.66 6.52
N ASP A 185 -15.11 1.90 6.95
CA ASP A 185 -16.43 2.55 6.95
C ASP A 185 -16.44 4.01 6.46
N GLY A 186 -15.28 4.57 6.10
CA GLY A 186 -15.08 5.94 5.66
C GLY A 186 -14.78 6.92 6.80
N SER A 187 -14.83 6.46 8.05
CA SER A 187 -14.54 7.25 9.24
C SER A 187 -13.11 6.98 9.71
N VAL A 188 -12.29 8.01 9.73
CA VAL A 188 -10.83 7.86 9.91
C VAL A 188 -10.38 8.02 11.37
N GLY A 189 -11.30 7.89 12.33
CA GLY A 189 -11.03 8.12 13.75
C GLY A 189 -10.20 7.00 14.40
N ASP A 190 -10.41 5.76 13.99
CA ASP A 190 -9.63 4.58 14.41
C ASP A 190 -8.17 4.60 13.92
N TRP A 191 -7.85 5.43 12.94
CA TRP A 191 -6.47 5.72 12.49
C TRP A 191 -5.70 6.66 13.41
N ASP A 192 -6.31 7.26 14.43
CA ASP A 192 -5.63 8.24 15.31
C ASP A 192 -4.44 7.62 16.07
N ALA A 193 -4.45 6.30 16.29
CA ALA A 193 -3.36 5.56 16.93
C ALA A 193 -2.25 5.10 15.95
N VAL A 194 -2.44 5.30 14.64
CA VAL A 194 -1.52 4.87 13.58
C VAL A 194 -0.72 6.06 13.07
N SER A 195 0.61 5.93 13.06
CA SER A 195 1.49 6.97 12.56
C SER A 195 1.23 7.29 11.09
N ARG A 196 1.00 8.57 10.80
CA ARG A 196 0.83 9.08 9.43
C ARG A 196 2.14 9.63 8.89
N THR A 197 2.43 9.31 7.64
CA THR A 197 3.56 9.85 6.87
C THR A 197 3.02 10.89 5.88
N SER A 198 3.57 12.10 5.91
CA SER A 198 3.27 13.09 4.86
C SER A 198 3.90 12.66 3.55
N VAL A 199 3.13 12.76 2.46
CA VAL A 199 3.59 12.50 1.10
C VAL A 199 3.66 13.82 0.36
N ASP A 200 4.83 14.14 -0.19
CA ASP A 200 5.03 15.33 -1.00
C ASP A 200 5.15 14.98 -2.48
N ASP A 201 4.05 14.55 -3.09
CA ASP A 201 3.95 14.32 -4.52
C ASP A 201 2.71 15.00 -5.13
N LYS A 202 2.37 14.76 -6.40
CA LYS A 202 1.19 15.41 -7.01
C LYS A 202 -0.15 14.76 -6.67
N TRP A 203 -0.16 13.61 -6.01
CA TRP A 203 -1.35 12.76 -5.86
C TRP A 203 -1.84 12.66 -4.41
N LEU A 204 -0.92 12.38 -3.49
CA LEU A 204 -1.21 12.09 -2.10
C LEU A 204 -0.62 13.17 -1.19
N LYS A 205 -1.30 13.39 -0.06
CA LYS A 205 -0.90 14.32 1.00
C LYS A 205 -0.40 13.56 2.23
N GLU A 206 -1.07 12.47 2.59
CA GLU A 206 -0.75 11.65 3.76
C GLU A 206 -1.02 10.18 3.47
N ILE A 207 -0.27 9.32 4.15
CA ILE A 207 -0.43 7.88 4.10
C ILE A 207 -0.21 7.27 5.48
N ALA A 208 -0.89 6.18 5.79
CA ALA A 208 -0.58 5.34 6.94
C ALA A 208 -0.85 3.87 6.60
N CYS A 209 -0.12 2.97 7.26
CA CYS A 209 -0.33 1.53 7.14
C CYS A 209 -0.22 0.86 8.50
N VAL A 210 -1.02 -0.17 8.73
CA VAL A 210 -0.93 -1.05 9.90
C VAL A 210 -1.33 -2.46 9.49
N TRP A 211 -0.66 -3.47 10.05
CA TRP A 211 -0.95 -4.87 9.77
C TRP A 211 -1.26 -5.59 11.07
N ASP A 212 -2.48 -6.09 11.23
CA ASP A 212 -2.97 -6.61 12.51
C ASP A 212 -3.43 -8.08 12.43
N GLY A 213 -2.79 -8.87 11.59
CA GLY A 213 -3.06 -10.31 11.44
C GLY A 213 -4.01 -10.61 10.29
N ASP A 214 -5.24 -10.09 10.32
CA ASP A 214 -6.27 -10.46 9.34
C ASP A 214 -6.12 -9.66 8.04
N TYR A 215 -5.77 -8.38 8.17
CA TYR A 215 -5.63 -7.47 7.05
C TYR A 215 -4.40 -6.57 7.18
N PHE A 216 -3.82 -6.25 6.03
CA PHE A 216 -2.95 -5.09 5.86
C PHE A 216 -3.81 -3.88 5.52
N TYR A 217 -3.92 -2.96 6.46
CA TYR A 217 -4.73 -1.75 6.33
C TYR A 217 -3.90 -0.60 5.77
N ILE A 218 -4.52 0.16 4.87
CA ILE A 218 -3.91 1.35 4.25
C ILE A 218 -4.89 2.52 4.35
N TYR A 219 -4.39 3.65 4.84
CA TYR A 219 -5.04 4.95 4.77
C TYR A 219 -4.34 5.81 3.73
N LEU A 220 -5.10 6.43 2.82
CA LEU A 220 -4.59 7.39 1.85
C LEU A 220 -5.36 8.70 1.95
N LYS A 221 -4.67 9.83 2.03
CA LYS A 221 -5.26 11.16 1.84
C LYS A 221 -4.82 11.71 0.51
N GLU A 222 -5.75 11.99 -0.38
CA GLU A 222 -5.42 12.58 -1.67
C GLU A 222 -5.25 14.11 -1.59
N LYS A 223 -4.46 14.68 -2.52
CA LYS A 223 -4.35 16.14 -2.67
C LYS A 223 -5.62 16.69 -3.30
N GLU A 224 -6.06 16.08 -4.40
CA GLU A 224 -7.29 16.45 -5.10
C GLU A 224 -8.23 15.28 -5.27
N THR A 225 -9.52 15.59 -5.42
CA THR A 225 -10.58 14.60 -5.60
C THR A 225 -10.25 13.67 -6.76
N GLY A 226 -10.11 12.37 -6.48
CA GLY A 226 -9.82 11.32 -7.48
C GLY A 226 -8.34 11.12 -7.81
N SER A 227 -7.42 11.88 -7.21
CA SER A 227 -5.97 11.73 -7.44
C SER A 227 -5.46 10.33 -7.10
N ALA A 228 -5.96 9.68 -6.05
CA ALA A 228 -5.46 8.37 -5.65
C ALA A 228 -5.71 7.28 -6.71
N THR A 229 -6.87 7.33 -7.40
CA THR A 229 -7.26 6.37 -8.46
C THR A 229 -6.46 6.51 -9.75
N THR A 230 -5.64 7.56 -9.86
CA THR A 230 -4.72 7.80 -10.97
C THR A 230 -3.29 7.96 -10.49
N ALA A 231 -2.99 7.60 -9.24
CA ALA A 231 -1.66 7.80 -8.66
C ALA A 231 -0.61 6.85 -9.26
N GLY A 232 0.66 7.21 -9.05
CA GLY A 232 1.83 6.45 -9.50
C GLY A 232 2.48 6.95 -10.79
N GLU A 233 3.62 6.36 -11.15
CA GLU A 233 4.48 6.81 -12.25
C GLU A 233 3.82 6.71 -13.64
N LYS A 234 2.89 5.77 -13.79
CA LYS A 234 2.14 5.53 -15.04
C LYS A 234 0.73 6.12 -15.00
N SER A 235 0.42 6.90 -13.97
CA SER A 235 -0.90 7.49 -13.72
C SER A 235 -2.06 6.48 -13.79
N ASN A 236 -1.87 5.28 -13.26
CA ASN A 236 -2.79 4.14 -13.46
C ASN A 236 -3.52 3.69 -12.19
N GLY A 237 -3.29 4.35 -11.06
CA GLY A 237 -3.96 4.05 -9.79
C GLY A 237 -3.54 2.71 -9.19
N LYS A 238 -2.37 2.18 -9.56
CA LYS A 238 -1.87 0.90 -9.07
C LYS A 238 -0.89 1.09 -7.93
N PHE A 239 -1.02 0.22 -6.94
CA PHE A 239 -0.20 0.16 -5.76
C PHE A 239 0.39 -1.23 -5.59
N THR A 240 1.42 -1.33 -4.77
CA THR A 240 2.12 -2.59 -4.53
C THR A 240 2.51 -2.71 -3.07
N ILE A 241 2.23 -3.89 -2.52
CA ILE A 241 2.81 -4.37 -1.27
C ILE A 241 4.05 -5.19 -1.65
N TYR A 242 5.18 -4.82 -1.07
CA TYR A 242 6.50 -5.39 -1.31
C TYR A 242 6.91 -6.21 -0.11
N THR A 243 7.26 -7.47 -0.30
CA THR A 243 7.83 -8.27 0.78
C THR A 243 9.34 -8.07 0.85
N ASP A 244 9.92 -8.31 2.01
CA ASP A 244 11.37 -8.34 2.21
C ASP A 244 12.08 -9.50 1.48
N LEU A 245 11.31 -10.41 0.88
CA LEU A 245 11.80 -11.43 -0.05
C LEU A 245 11.76 -10.96 -1.52
N GLY A 246 11.37 -9.72 -1.79
CA GLY A 246 11.31 -9.18 -3.16
C GLY A 246 10.07 -9.61 -3.95
N ARG A 247 9.08 -10.22 -3.29
CA ARG A 247 7.80 -10.60 -3.90
C ARG A 247 6.82 -9.44 -3.85
N HIS A 248 5.92 -9.38 -4.82
CA HIS A 248 5.01 -8.25 -5.00
C HIS A 248 3.55 -8.68 -5.01
N THR A 249 2.71 -7.92 -4.31
CA THR A 249 1.25 -8.00 -4.40
C THR A 249 0.73 -6.69 -4.98
N VAL A 250 0.17 -6.74 -6.18
CA VAL A 250 -0.27 -5.56 -6.94
C VAL A 250 -1.79 -5.48 -6.95
N PHE A 251 -2.31 -4.27 -6.75
CA PHE A 251 -3.74 -4.01 -6.92
C PHE A 251 -3.98 -2.65 -7.55
N LYS A 252 -5.18 -2.47 -8.11
CA LYS A 252 -5.64 -1.20 -8.64
C LYS A 252 -6.74 -0.62 -7.77
N LEU A 253 -6.58 0.64 -7.38
CA LEU A 253 -7.55 1.40 -6.61
C LEU A 253 -8.58 2.04 -7.54
N TYR A 254 -9.85 1.79 -7.27
CA TYR A 254 -10.98 2.59 -7.73
C TYR A 254 -11.64 3.26 -6.52
N LYS A 255 -12.60 4.15 -6.77
CA LYS A 255 -13.28 4.89 -5.70
C LYS A 255 -13.97 3.96 -4.69
N ASP A 256 -14.59 2.90 -5.19
CA ASP A 256 -15.52 2.02 -4.48
C ASP A 256 -15.14 0.53 -4.58
N LYS A 257 -14.00 0.21 -5.21
CA LYS A 257 -13.51 -1.18 -5.34
C LYS A 257 -11.99 -1.27 -5.44
N ILE A 258 -11.48 -2.46 -5.15
CA ILE A 258 -10.09 -2.86 -5.40
C ILE A 258 -10.10 -3.97 -6.45
N ASP A 259 -9.37 -3.78 -7.55
CA ASP A 259 -9.19 -4.83 -8.57
C ASP A 259 -7.85 -5.55 -8.35
N GLY A 260 -7.86 -6.87 -8.55
CA GLY A 260 -6.67 -7.74 -8.48
C GLY A 260 -6.50 -8.51 -7.17
N ILE A 261 -7.31 -8.22 -6.14
CA ILE A 261 -7.27 -8.92 -4.85
C ILE A 261 -8.69 -9.24 -4.38
N ASP A 262 -9.02 -10.53 -4.34
CA ASP A 262 -10.30 -11.00 -3.80
C ASP A 262 -10.39 -10.77 -2.30
N GLY A 263 -11.57 -10.35 -1.82
CA GLY A 263 -11.81 -10.06 -0.40
C GLY A 263 -11.23 -8.73 0.10
N ALA A 264 -10.59 -7.94 -0.76
CA ALA A 264 -10.18 -6.58 -0.45
C ALA A 264 -11.39 -5.66 -0.23
N LYS A 265 -11.25 -4.73 0.71
CA LYS A 265 -12.29 -3.77 1.07
C LYS A 265 -11.77 -2.35 0.88
N VAL A 266 -12.65 -1.44 0.50
CA VAL A 266 -12.33 -0.02 0.39
C VAL A 266 -13.53 0.84 0.78
N SER A 267 -13.26 1.93 1.49
CA SER A 267 -14.19 3.03 1.69
C SER A 267 -13.53 4.34 1.28
N TYR A 268 -14.33 5.26 0.77
CA TYR A 268 -13.88 6.60 0.39
C TYR A 268 -14.81 7.65 0.97
N SER A 269 -14.23 8.62 1.67
CA SER A 269 -14.93 9.76 2.25
C SER A 269 -13.96 10.93 2.34
N ASN A 270 -14.40 12.15 2.07
CA ASN A 270 -13.62 13.36 2.42
C ASN A 270 -12.17 13.36 1.89
N LYS A 271 -11.94 12.97 0.62
CA LYS A 271 -10.60 12.83 0.01
C LYS A 271 -9.69 11.83 0.75
N GLN A 272 -10.28 10.86 1.44
CA GLN A 272 -9.57 9.88 2.23
C GLN A 272 -10.09 8.49 1.85
N TYR A 273 -9.16 7.56 1.71
CA TYR A 273 -9.43 6.14 1.49
C TYR A 273 -9.04 5.36 2.73
N GLU A 274 -9.87 4.40 3.07
CA GLU A 274 -9.52 3.29 3.94
C GLU A 274 -9.55 2.02 3.10
N ILE A 275 -8.49 1.22 3.17
CA ILE A 275 -8.34 0.01 2.38
C ILE A 275 -7.91 -1.11 3.32
N ALA A 276 -8.50 -2.29 3.14
CA ALA A 276 -8.06 -3.52 3.80
C ALA A 276 -7.71 -4.58 2.76
N ILE A 277 -6.46 -5.04 2.76
CA ILE A 277 -5.98 -6.12 1.91
C ILE A 277 -5.86 -7.38 2.77
N PRO A 278 -6.55 -8.49 2.44
CA PRO A 278 -6.47 -9.72 3.22
C PRO A 278 -5.02 -10.18 3.34
N SER A 279 -4.58 -10.57 4.53
CA SER A 279 -3.21 -11.08 4.73
C SER A 279 -2.91 -12.30 3.85
N SER A 280 -3.92 -13.12 3.56
CA SER A 280 -3.79 -14.28 2.66
C SER A 280 -3.47 -13.92 1.21
N ALA A 281 -3.70 -12.66 0.80
CA ALA A 281 -3.35 -12.19 -0.53
C ALA A 281 -1.91 -11.66 -0.61
N ILE A 282 -1.27 -11.41 0.53
CA ILE A 282 0.10 -10.92 0.58
C ILE A 282 1.03 -12.09 0.30
N ARG A 283 1.88 -11.94 -0.71
CA ARG A 283 2.92 -12.92 -1.06
C ARG A 283 3.84 -13.23 0.11
N GLN A 284 4.58 -14.33 -0.01
CA GLN A 284 5.49 -14.80 1.01
C GLN A 284 6.50 -13.73 1.43
N TYR A 285 6.64 -13.58 2.74
CA TYR A 285 7.46 -12.59 3.42
C TYR A 285 8.17 -13.25 4.60
N LYS A 286 9.26 -12.65 5.06
CA LYS A 286 10.04 -13.14 6.18
C LYS A 286 9.72 -12.40 7.48
N GLU A 287 9.81 -11.08 7.49
CA GLU A 287 9.66 -10.25 8.69
C GLU A 287 8.71 -9.08 8.43
N THR A 288 8.85 -8.41 7.29
CA THR A 288 8.15 -7.15 7.03
C THR A 288 7.67 -7.03 5.59
N VAL A 289 6.71 -6.12 5.40
CA VAL A 289 6.29 -5.63 4.09
C VAL A 289 6.43 -4.12 4.00
N SER A 290 6.53 -3.61 2.78
CA SER A 290 6.53 -2.19 2.46
C SER A 290 5.40 -1.87 1.49
N PHE A 291 4.98 -0.62 1.40
CA PHE A 291 3.90 -0.19 0.53
C PHE A 291 4.30 1.00 -0.34
N GLY A 292 3.85 1.03 -1.59
CA GLY A 292 4.11 2.14 -2.50
C GLY A 292 3.39 2.03 -3.83
N TYR A 293 3.76 2.91 -4.76
CA TYR A 293 3.22 2.88 -6.12
C TYR A 293 3.78 1.72 -6.92
N TYR A 294 2.93 1.15 -7.78
CA TYR A 294 3.32 0.11 -8.71
C TYR A 294 4.50 0.55 -9.60
N MET A 295 5.47 -0.36 -9.75
CA MET A 295 6.74 -0.18 -10.48
C MET A 295 7.64 0.97 -9.97
N SER A 296 7.32 1.62 -8.87
CA SER A 296 8.22 2.62 -8.31
C SER A 296 9.36 1.95 -7.55
N GLU A 297 10.51 2.60 -7.49
CA GLU A 297 11.62 2.19 -6.61
C GLU A 297 11.43 2.76 -5.19
N ASP A 298 10.71 3.87 -5.07
CA ASP A 298 10.47 4.54 -3.81
C ASP A 298 9.22 3.96 -3.13
N ARG A 299 9.44 3.33 -1.98
CA ARG A 299 8.36 2.88 -1.09
C ARG A 299 7.88 4.06 -0.26
N LEU A 300 6.57 4.25 -0.18
CA LEU A 300 5.92 5.32 0.59
C LEU A 300 5.98 5.03 2.09
N VAL A 301 5.80 3.76 2.48
CA VAL A 301 5.92 3.27 3.86
C VAL A 301 6.74 1.98 3.83
N LYS A 302 7.67 1.81 4.78
CA LYS A 302 8.64 0.71 4.79
C LYS A 302 8.59 -0.09 6.09
N ASP A 303 9.05 -1.33 6.00
CA ASP A 303 9.38 -2.19 7.13
C ASP A 303 8.21 -2.38 8.13
N ILE A 304 7.02 -2.61 7.60
CA ILE A 304 5.79 -2.83 8.37
C ILE A 304 5.73 -4.30 8.77
N ALA A 305 5.86 -4.56 10.08
CA ALA A 305 5.67 -5.89 10.65
C ALA A 305 4.18 -6.17 10.92
N ASN A 306 3.79 -7.43 10.83
CA ASN A 306 2.48 -7.89 11.27
C ASN A 306 2.42 -7.91 12.81
N LEU A 307 1.51 -7.14 13.41
CA LEU A 307 1.34 -7.03 14.86
C LEU A 307 0.93 -8.36 15.52
N LYS A 308 0.34 -9.28 14.76
CA LYS A 308 -0.10 -10.60 15.23
C LYS A 308 0.71 -11.76 14.63
N ASP A 309 1.82 -11.51 13.92
CA ASP A 309 2.63 -12.61 13.38
C ASP A 309 3.10 -13.52 14.52
N GLU A 310 2.82 -14.80 14.41
CA GLU A 310 3.38 -15.79 15.34
C GLU A 310 4.88 -15.92 15.07
N LYS A 311 5.65 -16.11 16.14
CA LYS A 311 7.12 -16.17 16.11
C LYS A 311 7.66 -17.48 15.53
N GLU A 312 6.96 -18.10 14.60
CA GLU A 312 7.50 -19.25 13.88
C GLU A 312 8.66 -18.80 13.00
N GLU A 313 9.74 -19.58 13.04
CA GLU A 313 10.98 -19.19 12.40
C GLU A 313 10.91 -19.48 10.90
N LYS A 314 10.62 -18.44 10.11
CA LYS A 314 10.57 -18.50 8.64
C LYS A 314 11.98 -18.68 8.07
N LYS A 315 12.30 -19.91 7.63
CA LYS A 315 13.63 -20.30 7.13
C LYS A 315 13.59 -20.98 5.78
N PHE A 316 14.56 -20.59 4.96
CA PHE A 316 14.98 -21.36 3.80
C PHE A 316 15.79 -22.60 4.22
N GLN A 317 15.46 -23.77 3.67
CA GLN A 317 16.07 -25.06 4.04
C GLN A 317 16.83 -25.74 2.90
N GLY A 318 16.94 -25.09 1.74
CA GLY A 318 17.40 -25.72 0.49
C GLY A 318 16.24 -25.86 -0.48
N ILE A 319 16.52 -26.39 -1.67
CA ILE A 319 15.53 -26.68 -2.72
C ILE A 319 15.57 -28.16 -3.06
N GLU A 320 14.40 -28.78 -3.19
CA GLU A 320 14.23 -30.15 -3.68
C GLU A 320 13.46 -30.12 -5.00
N TYR A 321 14.03 -30.70 -6.07
CA TYR A 321 13.34 -30.79 -7.35
C TYR A 321 12.24 -31.86 -7.29
N ASP A 322 11.01 -31.45 -7.02
CA ASP A 322 9.86 -32.36 -6.84
C ASP A 322 8.51 -31.80 -7.35
N GLY A 323 8.46 -30.56 -7.85
CA GLY A 323 7.23 -29.91 -8.28
C GLY A 323 6.41 -29.27 -7.15
N ASN A 324 6.89 -29.33 -5.90
CA ASN A 324 6.35 -28.62 -4.76
C ASN A 324 7.16 -27.36 -4.47
N TYR A 325 6.53 -26.20 -4.64
CA TYR A 325 7.21 -24.91 -4.60
C TYR A 325 7.37 -24.29 -3.21
N THR A 326 6.97 -24.98 -2.14
CA THR A 326 6.96 -24.41 -0.77
C THR A 326 8.36 -24.17 -0.19
N ASP A 327 9.37 -24.88 -0.66
CA ASP A 327 10.78 -24.65 -0.34
C ASP A 327 11.31 -23.29 -0.84
N TRP A 328 10.67 -22.71 -1.84
CA TRP A 328 10.91 -21.35 -2.34
C TRP A 328 10.24 -20.24 -1.50
N ASP A 329 9.32 -20.57 -0.60
CA ASP A 329 8.50 -19.59 0.12
C ASP A 329 9.37 -18.54 0.84
N TYR A 330 10.48 -18.97 1.44
CA TYR A 330 11.38 -18.11 2.22
C TYR A 330 12.70 -17.81 1.52
N TYR A 331 12.74 -17.92 0.19
CA TYR A 331 13.89 -17.57 -0.63
C TYR A 331 13.64 -16.27 -1.42
N PRO A 332 14.62 -15.37 -1.56
CA PRO A 332 14.45 -14.12 -2.30
C PRO A 332 14.10 -14.32 -3.78
N HIS A 333 13.09 -13.60 -4.25
CA HIS A 333 12.63 -13.56 -5.64
C HIS A 333 12.92 -12.19 -6.28
N GLN A 334 12.98 -12.19 -7.61
CA GLN A 334 13.09 -11.00 -8.44
C GLN A 334 11.88 -10.90 -9.35
N LEU A 335 11.39 -9.68 -9.54
CA LEU A 335 10.33 -9.38 -10.49
C LEU A 335 10.82 -9.57 -11.93
N VAL A 336 10.01 -10.22 -12.75
CA VAL A 336 10.18 -10.32 -14.21
C VAL A 336 8.97 -9.66 -14.84
N GLN A 337 9.18 -8.54 -15.53
CA GLN A 337 8.09 -7.69 -15.99
C GLN A 337 7.71 -8.04 -17.43
N TYR A 338 6.41 -8.12 -17.67
CA TYR A 338 5.93 -8.14 -19.05
C TYR A 338 6.07 -6.76 -19.68
N SER A 339 6.44 -6.73 -20.96
CA SER A 339 6.68 -5.49 -21.72
C SER A 339 5.42 -4.63 -21.91
N THR A 340 4.25 -5.06 -21.41
CA THR A 340 3.01 -4.28 -21.43
C THR A 340 2.74 -3.65 -20.08
N SER A 341 3.14 -2.39 -19.93
CA SER A 341 2.64 -1.54 -18.87
C SER A 341 1.11 -1.46 -18.94
N GLY A 342 0.36 -2.16 -18.08
CA GLY A 342 -1.09 -1.97 -18.03
C GLY A 342 -1.96 -3.12 -17.54
N GLY A 343 -1.53 -4.38 -17.64
CA GLY A 343 -2.35 -5.56 -17.24
C GLY A 343 -2.76 -5.55 -15.77
N VAL A 344 -4.00 -5.94 -15.44
CA VAL A 344 -4.45 -6.11 -14.05
C VAL A 344 -4.01 -7.50 -13.58
N GLY A 345 -3.08 -7.58 -12.62
CA GLY A 345 -2.50 -8.82 -12.12
C GLY A 345 -1.11 -8.60 -11.53
N ASN A 346 -0.56 -9.62 -10.87
CA ASN A 346 0.84 -9.62 -10.45
C ASN A 346 1.72 -9.84 -11.69
N ASP A 347 2.86 -9.13 -11.75
CA ASP A 347 3.94 -9.49 -12.66
C ASP A 347 4.53 -10.84 -12.24
N ALA A 348 5.24 -11.51 -13.15
CA ALA A 348 5.90 -12.76 -12.84
C ALA A 348 7.04 -12.55 -11.84
N GLU A 349 7.35 -13.59 -11.08
CA GLU A 349 8.47 -13.59 -10.14
C GLU A 349 9.32 -14.82 -10.32
N ALA A 350 10.62 -14.67 -10.14
CA ALA A 350 11.58 -15.71 -10.40
C ALA A 350 12.76 -15.68 -9.43
N ALA A 351 13.31 -16.85 -9.17
CA ALA A 351 14.45 -17.04 -8.31
C ALA A 351 15.45 -18.04 -8.91
N LEU A 352 16.70 -17.89 -8.50
CA LEU A 352 17.78 -18.83 -8.80
C LEU A 352 18.51 -19.17 -7.50
N TYR A 353 18.66 -20.45 -7.25
CA TYR A 353 19.43 -20.99 -6.14
C TYR A 353 20.51 -21.93 -6.68
N LEU A 354 21.76 -21.62 -6.37
CA LEU A 354 22.88 -22.46 -6.75
C LEU A 354 23.38 -23.20 -5.51
N ASP A 355 23.21 -24.52 -5.48
CA ASP A 355 23.93 -25.35 -4.53
C ASP A 355 25.34 -25.70 -5.08
N ASN A 356 26.06 -26.62 -4.45
CA ASN A 356 27.44 -26.94 -4.85
C ASN A 356 27.57 -27.49 -6.29
N THR A 357 26.52 -28.11 -6.85
CA THR A 357 26.58 -28.83 -8.12
C THR A 357 25.41 -28.58 -9.06
N THR A 358 24.31 -28.06 -8.53
CA THR A 358 23.04 -27.95 -9.23
C THR A 358 22.53 -26.52 -9.12
N LEU A 359 22.14 -25.96 -10.27
CA LEU A 359 21.39 -24.72 -10.31
C LEU A 359 19.91 -25.08 -10.32
N HIS A 360 19.21 -24.60 -9.30
CA HIS A 360 17.76 -24.61 -9.22
C HIS A 360 17.21 -23.27 -9.67
N GLY A 361 16.12 -23.28 -10.42
CA GLY A 361 15.41 -22.07 -10.81
C GLY A 361 13.91 -22.24 -10.67
N HIS A 362 13.27 -21.16 -10.24
CA HIS A 362 11.83 -21.10 -10.02
C HIS A 362 11.26 -19.88 -10.73
N VAL A 363 10.08 -20.04 -11.33
CA VAL A 363 9.32 -18.94 -11.94
C VAL A 363 7.83 -19.16 -11.72
N LEU A 364 7.17 -18.16 -11.16
CA LEU A 364 5.72 -18.07 -11.12
C LEU A 364 5.26 -16.99 -12.09
N SER A 365 4.37 -17.35 -13.01
CA SER A 365 3.70 -16.41 -13.91
C SER A 365 2.19 -16.44 -13.72
N THR A 366 1.59 -15.26 -13.74
CA THR A 366 0.14 -15.05 -13.62
C THR A 366 -0.43 -14.29 -14.81
N LEU A 367 0.36 -14.09 -15.87
CA LEU A 367 0.00 -13.36 -17.07
C LEU A 367 0.36 -14.21 -18.29
N HIS A 368 -0.52 -14.32 -19.29
CA HIS A 368 -0.28 -15.08 -20.53
C HIS A 368 0.05 -16.57 -20.30
N MET A 369 -0.56 -17.13 -19.26
CA MET A 369 -0.38 -18.51 -18.87
C MET A 369 -0.75 -19.50 -19.97
N ASN A 370 -0.05 -20.62 -20.01
CA ASN A 370 -0.24 -21.73 -20.93
C ASN A 370 -0.04 -21.36 -22.41
N GLU A 371 0.67 -20.24 -22.67
CA GLU A 371 1.02 -19.70 -23.98
C GLU A 371 2.55 -19.77 -24.25
N ARG A 372 3.23 -20.84 -23.82
CA ARG A 372 4.67 -21.11 -24.07
C ARG A 372 5.64 -20.12 -23.42
N GLU A 373 5.28 -19.55 -22.29
CA GLU A 373 6.06 -18.48 -21.66
C GLU A 373 7.44 -18.91 -21.11
N PHE A 374 7.62 -20.18 -20.78
CA PHE A 374 8.89 -20.72 -20.27
C PHE A 374 9.84 -21.25 -21.34
N GLN A 375 9.52 -21.09 -22.63
CA GLN A 375 10.38 -21.58 -23.72
C GLN A 375 10.49 -20.62 -24.91
N PRO A 376 11.72 -20.28 -25.35
CA PRO A 376 12.99 -20.65 -24.74
C PRO A 376 13.28 -19.79 -23.51
N PHE A 377 14.07 -20.31 -22.58
CA PHE A 377 14.73 -19.47 -21.57
C PHE A 377 16.24 -19.61 -21.69
N THR A 378 16.96 -18.59 -21.26
CA THR A 378 18.42 -18.49 -21.43
C THR A 378 19.11 -18.42 -20.09
N ILE A 379 20.14 -19.23 -19.90
CA ILE A 379 21.10 -19.09 -18.81
C ILE A 379 22.35 -18.41 -19.32
N ARG A 380 22.91 -17.47 -18.55
CA ARG A 380 24.26 -16.94 -18.78
C ARG A 380 25.09 -16.92 -17.51
N ILE A 381 26.40 -17.08 -17.69
CA ILE A 381 27.38 -17.11 -16.59
C ILE A 381 28.20 -15.83 -16.56
N ASN A 382 28.47 -15.31 -15.36
CA ASN A 382 29.31 -14.13 -15.11
C ASN A 382 28.96 -12.91 -15.99
N GLU A 383 27.68 -12.73 -16.32
CA GLU A 383 27.19 -11.61 -17.15
C GLU A 383 27.85 -11.54 -18.54
N LYS A 384 28.26 -12.67 -19.12
CA LYS A 384 28.91 -12.73 -20.43
C LYS A 384 28.05 -13.43 -21.46
N ASP A 385 27.80 -12.74 -22.58
CA ASP A 385 27.00 -13.27 -23.68
C ASP A 385 27.60 -14.56 -24.27
N LYS A 386 28.93 -14.66 -24.35
CA LYS A 386 29.64 -15.86 -24.85
C LYS A 386 29.47 -17.11 -23.99
N THR A 387 28.93 -16.96 -22.78
CA THR A 387 28.61 -18.06 -21.85
C THR A 387 27.11 -18.13 -21.65
N SER A 388 26.35 -17.89 -22.71
CA SER A 388 24.90 -18.04 -22.73
C SER A 388 24.51 -19.34 -23.42
N ILE A 389 23.48 -19.98 -22.90
CA ILE A 389 22.85 -21.17 -23.46
C ILE A 389 21.34 -21.00 -23.37
N SER A 390 20.63 -21.27 -24.46
CA SER A 390 19.18 -21.19 -24.50
C SER A 390 18.60 -22.59 -24.55
N PHE A 391 17.61 -22.86 -23.71
CA PHE A 391 16.98 -24.16 -23.61
C PHE A 391 15.66 -24.20 -24.34
N ARG A 392 15.44 -25.29 -25.06
CA ARG A 392 14.10 -25.78 -25.40
C ARG A 392 13.78 -27.01 -24.54
N LEU A 393 12.51 -27.18 -24.27
CA LEU A 393 11.88 -28.33 -23.65
C LEU A 393 11.76 -29.46 -24.65
N VAL A 394 12.03 -30.68 -24.19
CA VAL A 394 11.82 -31.93 -24.92
C VAL A 394 11.25 -32.96 -23.95
N LYS A 395 10.42 -33.90 -24.43
CA LYS A 395 9.97 -35.04 -23.63
C LYS A 395 10.86 -36.26 -23.88
N VAL A 396 10.89 -37.15 -22.89
CA VAL A 396 11.63 -38.40 -22.98
C VAL A 396 10.69 -39.54 -22.58
N ASP A 397 10.58 -40.55 -23.44
CA ASP A 397 9.76 -41.72 -23.14
C ASP A 397 10.46 -42.69 -22.16
N ALA A 398 9.73 -43.71 -21.69
CA ALA A 398 10.28 -44.71 -20.76
C ALA A 398 11.48 -45.51 -21.31
N LYS A 399 11.76 -45.47 -22.62
CA LYS A 399 12.91 -46.11 -23.27
C LYS A 399 14.06 -45.12 -23.50
N GLY A 400 13.92 -43.86 -23.07
CA GLY A 400 14.90 -42.81 -23.24
C GLY A 400 14.83 -42.10 -24.59
N ASN A 401 13.82 -42.36 -25.44
CA ASN A 401 13.72 -41.68 -26.73
C ASN A 401 13.26 -40.24 -26.55
N ILE A 402 13.87 -39.34 -27.32
CA ILE A 402 13.69 -37.90 -27.21
C ILE A 402 12.64 -37.43 -28.21
N GLU A 403 11.56 -36.82 -27.69
CA GLU A 403 10.53 -36.14 -28.46
C GLU A 403 10.78 -34.63 -28.42
N LYS A 404 11.29 -34.09 -29.53
CA LYS A 404 11.60 -32.66 -29.64
C LYS A 404 10.35 -31.80 -29.91
N ASP A 405 9.37 -32.36 -30.60
CA ASP A 405 8.13 -31.67 -30.98
C ASP A 405 7.00 -31.96 -29.99
N CYS A 406 7.33 -31.98 -28.70
CA CYS A 406 6.36 -32.15 -27.63
C CYS A 406 5.50 -30.89 -27.46
N GLN A 407 4.28 -31.08 -26.95
CA GLN A 407 3.40 -29.98 -26.59
C GLN A 407 3.99 -29.18 -25.42
N VAL A 408 3.90 -27.84 -25.47
CA VAL A 408 4.46 -26.90 -24.47
C VAL A 408 3.54 -25.70 -24.20
N GLU A 409 2.32 -25.76 -24.75
CA GLU A 409 1.27 -24.74 -24.65
C GLU A 409 -0.08 -25.43 -24.81
N ASN A 410 -1.16 -24.77 -24.38
CA ASN A 410 -2.50 -25.38 -24.31
C ASN A 410 -2.49 -26.73 -23.57
N LEU A 411 -1.65 -26.84 -22.55
CA LEU A 411 -1.53 -28.02 -21.70
C LEU A 411 -2.76 -28.18 -20.81
N ASP A 412 -3.09 -29.42 -20.48
CA ASP A 412 -4.07 -29.72 -19.45
C ASP A 412 -3.56 -29.26 -18.08
N ALA A 413 -4.48 -28.93 -17.17
CA ALA A 413 -4.14 -28.59 -15.80
C ALA A 413 -3.39 -29.76 -15.11
N GLY A 414 -2.37 -29.43 -14.31
CA GLY A 414 -1.51 -30.40 -13.64
C GLY A 414 -0.04 -30.22 -13.97
N GLU A 415 0.74 -31.23 -13.59
CA GLU A 415 2.20 -31.25 -13.67
C GLU A 415 2.68 -31.89 -14.97
N HIS A 416 3.69 -31.25 -15.59
CA HIS A 416 4.33 -31.71 -16.82
C HIS A 416 5.84 -31.66 -16.67
N GLU A 417 6.52 -32.80 -16.86
CA GLU A 417 7.99 -32.87 -16.82
C GLU A 417 8.61 -32.78 -18.23
N TYR A 418 9.71 -32.04 -18.32
CA TYR A 418 10.49 -31.85 -19.54
C TYR A 418 11.99 -31.92 -19.25
N TYR A 419 12.78 -32.13 -20.31
CA TYR A 419 14.23 -32.03 -20.28
C TYR A 419 14.72 -30.77 -20.99
N LEU A 420 15.81 -30.20 -20.47
CA LEU A 420 16.39 -28.95 -20.94
C LEU A 420 17.43 -29.20 -22.03
N TRP A 421 17.01 -29.11 -23.29
CA TRP A 421 17.82 -29.32 -24.48
C TRP A 421 18.43 -28.00 -24.98
N ASP A 422 19.75 -27.97 -25.22
CA ASP A 422 20.42 -26.80 -25.82
C ASP A 422 19.93 -26.56 -27.25
N LEU A 423 19.20 -25.46 -27.41
CA LEU A 423 18.58 -25.01 -28.66
C LEU A 423 19.61 -24.82 -29.79
N SER A 424 20.85 -24.47 -29.45
CA SER A 424 21.92 -24.16 -30.40
C SER A 424 22.85 -25.34 -30.69
N SER A 425 22.63 -26.50 -30.07
CA SER A 425 23.54 -27.65 -30.14
C SER A 425 23.71 -28.25 -31.54
N GLY A 426 22.72 -28.12 -32.42
CA GLY A 426 22.70 -28.79 -33.73
C GLY A 426 22.70 -30.33 -33.66
N SER A 427 22.52 -30.92 -32.47
CA SER A 427 22.65 -32.37 -32.26
C SER A 427 21.49 -33.17 -32.85
N SER A 428 21.82 -34.30 -33.46
CA SER A 428 20.89 -35.30 -33.99
C SER A 428 20.58 -36.44 -33.02
N ALA A 429 21.05 -36.37 -31.77
CA ALA A 429 20.76 -37.38 -30.74
C ALA A 429 19.25 -37.64 -30.64
N LYS A 430 18.90 -38.92 -30.57
CA LYS A 430 17.52 -39.43 -30.54
C LYS A 430 17.19 -40.10 -29.21
N ASN A 431 18.20 -40.46 -28.43
CA ASN A 431 18.03 -41.10 -27.14
C ASN A 431 18.90 -40.40 -26.07
N ILE A 432 18.43 -40.34 -24.83
CA ILE A 432 19.16 -39.71 -23.73
C ILE A 432 20.47 -40.42 -23.36
N HIS A 433 20.64 -41.67 -23.79
CA HIS A 433 21.85 -42.44 -23.60
C HIS A 433 22.86 -42.24 -24.75
N ASP A 434 22.52 -41.48 -25.78
CA ASP A 434 23.44 -41.13 -26.85
C ASP A 434 24.62 -40.32 -26.29
N LYS A 435 25.81 -40.57 -26.83
CA LYS A 435 27.02 -39.86 -26.42
C LYS A 435 26.87 -38.36 -26.69
N ASP A 436 27.28 -37.54 -25.72
CA ASP A 436 27.28 -36.08 -25.81
C ASP A 436 25.88 -35.48 -26.08
N VAL A 437 24.81 -36.14 -25.60
CA VAL A 437 23.44 -35.60 -25.65
C VAL A 437 23.38 -34.21 -24.99
N PRO A 438 22.82 -33.18 -25.66
CA PRO A 438 22.85 -31.80 -25.20
C PRO A 438 21.70 -31.47 -24.23
N ILE A 439 21.38 -32.40 -23.34
CA ILE A 439 20.42 -32.21 -22.25
C ILE A 439 21.19 -31.81 -20.98
N TYR A 440 20.86 -30.68 -20.37
CA TYR A 440 21.61 -30.13 -19.22
C TYR A 440 20.87 -30.22 -17.89
N GLY A 441 19.62 -30.66 -17.93
CA GLY A 441 18.74 -30.61 -16.77
C GLY A 441 17.33 -31.04 -17.11
N ARG A 442 16.43 -30.82 -16.15
CA ARG A 442 15.00 -31.13 -16.25
C ARG A 442 14.17 -30.03 -15.59
N MET A 443 12.90 -29.99 -15.94
CA MET A 443 11.97 -28.92 -15.59
C MET A 443 10.57 -29.49 -15.35
N TYR A 444 9.96 -29.10 -14.23
CA TYR A 444 8.54 -29.27 -13.96
C TYR A 444 7.80 -27.98 -14.29
N LEU A 445 6.67 -28.13 -14.97
CA LEU A 445 5.70 -27.08 -15.23
C LEU A 445 4.35 -27.49 -14.65
N THR A 446 3.83 -26.70 -13.72
CA THR A 446 2.49 -26.86 -13.16
C THR A 446 1.56 -25.81 -13.74
N VAL A 447 0.53 -26.27 -14.46
CA VAL A 447 -0.55 -25.41 -14.98
C VAL A 447 -1.72 -25.45 -14.01
N ARG A 448 -2.08 -24.30 -13.41
CA ARG A 448 -3.16 -24.19 -12.43
C ARG A 448 -4.40 -23.53 -13.01
N GLN A 449 -5.56 -24.09 -12.69
CA GLN A 449 -6.87 -23.56 -13.05
C GLN A 449 -7.78 -23.48 -11.83
N ASP A 450 -8.78 -22.59 -11.87
CA ASP A 450 -9.84 -22.55 -10.88
C ASP A 450 -10.85 -23.69 -11.06
N ALA A 451 -11.85 -23.74 -10.18
CA ALA A 451 -12.87 -24.78 -10.21
C ALA A 451 -13.69 -24.77 -11.51
N GLU A 452 -13.72 -23.64 -12.20
CA GLU A 452 -14.40 -23.42 -13.48
C GLU A 452 -13.49 -23.70 -14.69
N GLY A 453 -12.23 -24.09 -14.48
CA GLY A 453 -11.26 -24.40 -15.54
C GLY A 453 -10.57 -23.17 -16.13
N LYS A 454 -10.69 -22.00 -15.50
CA LYS A 454 -10.01 -20.78 -15.94
C LYS A 454 -8.55 -20.78 -15.47
N PRO A 455 -7.60 -20.37 -16.32
CA PRO A 455 -6.20 -20.12 -15.95
C PRO A 455 -6.04 -19.24 -14.68
N ILE A 456 -5.31 -19.75 -13.66
CA ILE A 456 -4.86 -19.01 -12.45
C ILE A 456 -3.38 -18.59 -12.52
N SER A 457 -2.47 -19.55 -12.66
CA SER A 457 -1.03 -19.33 -12.80
C SER A 457 -0.33 -20.52 -13.46
N ASP A 458 0.81 -20.28 -14.08
CA ASP A 458 1.77 -21.33 -14.40
C ASP A 458 3.01 -21.17 -13.52
N GLU A 459 3.50 -22.28 -12.99
CA GLU A 459 4.64 -22.29 -12.08
C GLU A 459 5.66 -23.33 -12.56
N MET A 460 6.91 -22.90 -12.69
CA MET A 460 8.01 -23.70 -13.19
C MET A 460 9.08 -23.86 -12.13
N GLU A 461 9.59 -25.08 -12.01
CA GLU A 461 10.85 -25.37 -11.34
C GLU A 461 11.78 -26.15 -12.27
N TYR A 462 13.08 -25.87 -12.23
CA TYR A 462 14.06 -26.63 -12.98
C TYR A 462 15.37 -26.81 -12.24
N GLU A 463 16.10 -27.86 -12.60
CA GLU A 463 17.47 -28.10 -12.16
C GLU A 463 18.41 -28.24 -13.36
N ILE A 464 19.63 -27.71 -13.24
CA ILE A 464 20.69 -27.79 -14.25
C ILE A 464 21.98 -28.33 -13.62
N ASP A 465 22.58 -29.33 -14.28
CA ASP A 465 23.90 -29.86 -13.92
C ASP A 465 25.00 -28.85 -14.26
N MET A 466 25.56 -28.23 -13.23
CA MET A 466 26.57 -27.19 -13.37
C MET A 466 27.91 -27.74 -13.85
N LYS A 467 28.24 -29.01 -13.59
CA LYS A 467 29.46 -29.63 -14.11
C LYS A 467 29.35 -29.85 -15.61
N LYS A 468 28.19 -30.31 -16.07
CA LYS A 468 27.92 -30.47 -17.50
C LYS A 468 27.93 -29.11 -18.21
N LEU A 469 27.32 -28.09 -17.61
CA LEU A 469 27.32 -26.73 -18.13
C LEU A 469 28.74 -26.11 -18.18
N ALA A 470 29.54 -26.30 -17.13
CA ALA A 470 30.93 -25.85 -17.09
C ALA A 470 31.78 -26.48 -18.20
N LYS A 471 31.60 -27.79 -18.44
CA LYS A 471 32.28 -28.50 -19.53
C LYS A 471 31.90 -27.92 -20.90
N HIS A 472 30.63 -27.60 -21.12
CA HIS A 472 30.17 -26.97 -22.36
C HIS A 472 30.87 -25.63 -22.62
N PHE A 473 30.99 -24.77 -21.61
CA PHE A 473 31.68 -23.49 -21.72
C PHE A 473 33.20 -23.56 -21.56
N GLN A 474 33.78 -24.76 -21.42
CA GLN A 474 35.21 -24.98 -21.22
C GLN A 474 35.76 -24.17 -20.02
N MET A 475 35.04 -24.20 -18.90
CA MET A 475 35.39 -23.49 -17.67
C MET A 475 35.35 -24.41 -16.44
N ASP A 476 36.00 -24.00 -15.35
CA ASP A 476 35.83 -24.66 -14.05
C ASP A 476 34.53 -24.18 -13.40
N THR A 477 33.80 -25.09 -12.76
CA THR A 477 32.64 -24.78 -11.91
C THR A 477 32.90 -23.67 -10.88
N LYS A 478 34.11 -23.58 -10.34
CA LYS A 478 34.52 -22.53 -9.37
C LYS A 478 34.59 -21.14 -9.99
N ASP A 479 34.69 -21.06 -11.32
CA ASP A 479 34.69 -19.79 -12.05
C ASP A 479 33.27 -19.32 -12.38
N MET A 480 32.24 -20.13 -12.12
CA MET A 480 30.83 -19.78 -12.35
C MET A 480 30.26 -19.00 -11.16
N LYS A 481 30.72 -17.75 -10.99
CA LYS A 481 30.46 -16.95 -9.77
C LYS A 481 29.08 -16.34 -9.72
N VAL A 482 28.51 -16.02 -10.88
CA VAL A 482 27.19 -15.43 -11.02
C VAL A 482 26.46 -16.20 -12.11
N VAL A 483 25.27 -16.69 -11.80
CA VAL A 483 24.39 -17.32 -12.79
C VAL A 483 23.17 -16.43 -12.97
N GLN A 484 22.76 -16.25 -14.22
CA GLN A 484 21.57 -15.47 -14.54
C GLN A 484 20.68 -16.22 -15.51
N ALA A 485 19.37 -16.00 -15.37
CA ALA A 485 18.34 -16.55 -16.24
C ALA A 485 17.52 -15.42 -16.87
N GLN A 486 17.14 -15.58 -18.13
CA GLN A 486 16.20 -14.70 -18.82
C GLN A 486 15.07 -15.54 -19.43
N TYR A 487 13.85 -15.18 -19.06
CA TYR A 487 12.61 -15.82 -19.53
C TYR A 487 11.96 -14.89 -20.57
N ILE A 488 12.47 -14.94 -21.80
CA ILE A 488 12.25 -13.86 -22.80
C ILE A 488 10.78 -13.67 -23.20
N ASN A 489 9.96 -14.72 -23.11
CA ASN A 489 8.53 -14.63 -23.42
C ASN A 489 7.71 -14.04 -22.25
N ILE A 490 8.31 -13.91 -21.06
CA ILE A 490 7.72 -13.25 -19.89
C ILE A 490 8.26 -11.83 -19.78
N GLY A 491 9.58 -11.66 -19.79
CA GLY A 491 10.21 -10.35 -19.60
C GLY A 491 11.66 -10.30 -20.08
N THR A 492 12.21 -9.09 -20.17
CA THR A 492 13.58 -8.88 -20.67
C THR A 492 14.63 -8.85 -19.56
N GLU A 493 14.19 -8.88 -18.31
CA GLU A 493 15.02 -8.85 -17.11
C GLU A 493 15.88 -10.11 -16.99
N TRP A 494 17.07 -9.93 -16.40
CA TRP A 494 17.94 -11.04 -16.01
C TRP A 494 17.80 -11.30 -14.52
N VAL A 495 17.24 -12.46 -14.18
CA VAL A 495 17.16 -12.96 -12.81
C VAL A 495 18.53 -13.47 -12.43
N THR A 496 19.06 -13.05 -11.29
CA THR A 496 20.43 -13.39 -10.85
C THR A 496 20.37 -14.27 -9.61
N THR A 497 21.26 -15.26 -9.47
CA THR A 497 21.45 -15.99 -8.20
C THR A 497 21.58 -15.04 -7.02
N ALA A 498 20.71 -15.18 -6.01
CA ALA A 498 20.88 -14.46 -4.75
C ALA A 498 22.23 -14.89 -4.15
N GLY A 499 23.12 -13.92 -3.90
CA GLY A 499 24.56 -14.16 -3.71
C GLY A 499 24.92 -15.40 -2.88
N THR A 500 25.33 -16.47 -3.55
CA THR A 500 25.95 -17.61 -2.90
C THR A 500 27.40 -17.27 -2.64
N SER A 501 27.71 -16.92 -1.39
CA SER A 501 29.07 -17.10 -0.90
C SER A 501 28.98 -17.75 0.45
N THR A 502 29.37 -19.01 0.49
CA THR A 502 29.73 -19.77 1.68
C THR A 502 30.35 -18.86 2.75
N GLY A 503 29.58 -18.50 3.76
CA GLY A 503 30.00 -17.64 4.87
C GLY A 503 28.83 -16.87 5.46
N ALA A 504 28.51 -17.16 6.73
CA ALA A 504 27.33 -16.69 7.48
C ALA A 504 27.24 -15.15 7.74
N ALA A 505 27.64 -14.28 6.80
CA ALA A 505 27.65 -12.83 7.03
C ALA A 505 27.41 -11.92 5.81
N MET A 506 27.05 -12.42 4.61
CA MET A 506 26.83 -11.55 3.44
C MET A 506 25.48 -11.74 2.72
N GLY A 507 24.44 -12.18 3.43
CA GLY A 507 23.10 -12.43 2.87
C GLY A 507 22.20 -11.20 2.69
N ILE A 508 22.63 -9.99 3.09
CA ILE A 508 21.82 -8.75 2.98
C ILE A 508 22.45 -7.75 1.99
N SER A 509 23.72 -7.95 1.62
CA SER A 509 24.50 -6.92 0.94
C SER A 509 24.29 -6.86 -0.57
N LEU A 510 23.85 -7.95 -1.22
CA LEU A 510 23.78 -8.01 -2.69
C LEU A 510 22.47 -7.44 -3.26
N CYS A 511 21.33 -7.61 -2.59
CA CYS A 511 20.09 -6.92 -2.98
C CYS A 511 20.21 -5.40 -2.80
N ALA A 512 20.89 -4.94 -1.75
CA ALA A 512 21.16 -3.51 -1.56
C ALA A 512 22.19 -2.97 -2.58
N MET A 513 23.23 -3.74 -2.95
CA MET A 513 24.24 -3.28 -3.90
C MET A 513 23.79 -3.29 -5.36
N THR A 514 22.96 -4.24 -5.80
CA THR A 514 22.39 -4.21 -7.17
C THR A 514 21.41 -3.06 -7.33
N VAL A 515 20.56 -2.81 -6.33
CA VAL A 515 19.69 -1.62 -6.29
C VAL A 515 20.53 -0.34 -6.32
N LEU A 516 21.59 -0.22 -5.50
CA LEU A 516 22.47 0.97 -5.52
C LEU A 516 23.25 1.16 -6.82
N ALA A 517 23.71 0.09 -7.46
CA ALA A 517 24.40 0.15 -8.76
C ALA A 517 23.47 0.55 -9.90
N VAL A 518 22.23 0.02 -9.92
CA VAL A 518 21.18 0.40 -10.87
C VAL A 518 20.72 1.85 -10.62
N LEU A 519 20.58 2.27 -9.36
CA LEU A 519 20.27 3.65 -8.97
C LEU A 519 21.36 4.63 -9.42
N PHE A 520 22.63 4.27 -9.29
CA PHE A 520 23.76 5.12 -9.73
C PHE A 520 23.82 5.21 -11.27
N TYR A 521 23.56 4.11 -11.98
CA TYR A 521 23.52 4.07 -13.44
C TYR A 521 22.34 4.89 -14.01
N ARG A 522 21.14 4.79 -13.41
CA ARG A 522 19.95 5.55 -13.83
C ARG A 522 20.09 7.05 -13.55
N LYS A 523 20.63 7.47 -12.40
CA LYS A 523 20.92 8.89 -12.10
C LYS A 523 21.88 9.55 -13.10
N ARG A 524 22.86 8.80 -13.62
CA ARG A 524 23.77 9.30 -14.66
C ARG A 524 23.05 9.55 -15.99
N LYS A 525 22.11 8.68 -16.38
CA LYS A 525 21.36 8.84 -17.64
C LYS A 525 20.38 10.02 -17.61
N THR A 526 19.76 10.31 -16.46
CA THR A 526 18.83 11.45 -16.33
C THR A 526 19.55 12.80 -16.37
N ARG A 527 20.78 12.88 -15.83
CA ARG A 527 21.61 14.10 -15.94
C ARG A 527 22.09 14.40 -17.36
N VAL A 528 22.30 13.37 -18.18
CA VAL A 528 22.74 13.54 -19.58
C VAL A 528 21.59 13.96 -20.51
N LYS A 529 20.33 13.77 -20.11
CA LYS A 529 19.17 14.25 -20.88
C LYS A 529 18.72 15.67 -20.53
N ASN A 530 19.19 16.22 -19.40
CA ASN A 530 18.84 17.56 -18.92
C ASN A 530 20.05 18.53 -18.97
N ALA A 531 21.07 18.22 -19.76
CA ALA A 531 22.25 19.06 -19.99
C ALA A 531 22.30 19.51 -21.45
#